data_AF-A0A8H7SDP5-F1
#
_entry.id   AF-A0A8H7SDP5-F1
#
_cell.length_a   1.000
_cell.length_b   1.000
_cell.length_c   1.000
_cell.angle_alpha   90.00
_cell.angle_beta   90.00
_cell.angle_gamma   90.00
#
_symmetry.space_group_name_H-M   'P 1'
#
loop_
_entity.id
_entity.type
_entity.pdbx_description
1 polymer ?
#
loop_
_entity_poly.entity_id
_entity_poly.type
_entity_poly.pdbx_seq_one_letter_code
_entity_poly.pdbx_strand_id
1 'polypeptide(L)'
;MVKKLILSILVGLPVAGLTLRYFTSLPYGNDLNALCPSYKGTDLTGIEEMDMLLCKVINIFSHALNDPVGYLISWLLLGLFASVLGIWCVEGSRVKANTLLGAIALWGMAANLFTVSVIMFVAWIPMYYYCYGDNNSDILKYSIQPARATAILVAILTGFILPSLSMLLGGDAFSPTQTHLIFLWQFAPLLVVPIYLFSTSTFACMEEPMESRLSDQAKVKRRVADQKSGVETVHLVLAALNAVVYYVIMFRATGMGVMNKESLRDILTLHGDKFIALSIEQTGYINSTNFFFIDLIVCWAGCAFWSLLENGWKGFIVLIIGTLFTGPGGGVSLYAAYRESYVQDNHRLVIKNE
;
A
#
# COMPACT_ATOMS: atom_id res chain seq x y z
N MET A 1 11.15 23.69 -1.21
CA MET A 1 9.96 23.03 -1.78
C MET A 1 10.32 22.33 -3.08
N VAL A 2 11.04 23.01 -3.97
CA VAL A 2 11.29 22.55 -5.34
C VAL A 2 12.24 21.35 -5.42
N LYS A 3 13.22 21.19 -4.52
CA LYS A 3 14.26 20.15 -4.64
C LYS A 3 13.71 18.72 -4.47
N LYS A 4 12.97 18.44 -3.38
CA LYS A 4 12.42 17.08 -3.14
C LYS A 4 11.35 16.70 -4.16
N LEU A 5 10.52 17.65 -4.56
CA LEU A 5 9.52 17.45 -5.61
C LEU A 5 10.17 17.17 -6.98
N ILE A 6 11.16 17.95 -7.38
CA ILE A 6 11.89 17.68 -8.63
C ILE A 6 12.56 16.31 -8.55
N LEU A 7 13.23 16.00 -7.42
CA LEU A 7 13.90 14.72 -7.25
C LEU A 7 12.92 13.54 -7.29
N SER A 8 11.74 13.67 -6.69
CA SER A 8 10.72 12.61 -6.73
C SER A 8 10.17 12.39 -8.15
N ILE A 9 10.03 13.44 -8.95
CA ILE A 9 9.61 13.32 -10.37
C ILE A 9 10.75 12.71 -11.20
N LEU A 10 11.99 13.20 -11.04
CA LEU A 10 13.16 12.75 -11.79
C LEU A 10 13.50 11.28 -11.53
N VAL A 11 13.28 10.78 -10.32
CA VAL A 11 13.47 9.37 -9.98
C VAL A 11 12.21 8.55 -10.26
N GLY A 12 11.05 9.08 -9.90
CA GLY A 12 9.78 8.36 -9.96
C GLY A 12 9.34 8.04 -11.39
N LEU A 13 9.45 8.98 -12.32
CA LEU A 13 9.04 8.73 -13.72
C LEU A 13 9.89 7.64 -14.40
N PRO A 14 11.23 7.64 -14.32
CA PRO A 14 12.03 6.53 -14.85
C PRO A 14 11.74 5.20 -14.17
N VAL A 15 11.61 5.16 -12.84
CA VAL A 15 11.32 3.91 -12.14
C VAL A 15 9.97 3.35 -12.55
N ALA A 16 8.91 4.16 -12.54
CA ALA A 16 7.59 3.74 -12.98
C ALA A 16 7.55 3.34 -14.46
N GLY A 17 8.23 4.09 -15.34
CA GLY A 17 8.33 3.78 -16.76
C GLY A 17 9.07 2.47 -17.01
N LEU A 18 10.15 2.20 -16.27
CA LEU A 18 10.88 0.93 -16.33
C LEU A 18 10.04 -0.23 -15.80
N THR A 19 9.30 -0.04 -14.71
CA THR A 19 8.39 -1.06 -14.16
C THR A 19 7.24 -1.38 -15.13
N LEU A 20 6.57 -0.36 -15.67
CA LEU A 20 5.53 -0.55 -16.68
C LEU A 20 6.09 -1.20 -17.94
N ARG A 21 7.27 -0.76 -18.41
CA ARG A 21 7.94 -1.37 -19.55
C ARG A 21 8.25 -2.84 -19.24
N TYR A 22 8.77 -3.15 -18.07
CA TYR A 22 9.04 -4.53 -17.65
C TYR A 22 7.77 -5.38 -17.75
N PHE A 23 6.67 -4.96 -17.10
CA PHE A 23 5.39 -5.68 -17.12
C PHE A 23 4.79 -5.85 -18.52
N THR A 24 4.92 -4.82 -19.38
CA THR A 24 4.41 -4.88 -20.77
C THR A 24 5.34 -5.62 -21.72
N SER A 25 6.63 -5.69 -21.42
CA SER A 25 7.65 -6.40 -22.21
C SER A 25 7.80 -7.88 -21.86
N LEU A 26 7.14 -8.33 -20.80
CA LEU A 26 7.09 -9.76 -20.50
C LEU A 26 6.57 -10.48 -21.77
N PRO A 27 7.25 -11.55 -22.22
CA PRO A 27 7.03 -12.18 -23.53
C PRO A 27 5.61 -12.70 -23.79
N TYR A 28 4.71 -12.54 -22.81
CA TYR A 28 3.36 -13.06 -22.76
C TYR A 28 2.31 -11.96 -22.54
N GLY A 29 2.65 -10.67 -22.65
CA GLY A 29 1.63 -9.61 -22.64
C GLY A 29 0.55 -9.83 -23.72
N ASN A 30 0.92 -10.44 -24.85
CA ASN A 30 0.00 -10.86 -25.90
C ASN A 30 -0.75 -12.17 -25.58
N ASP A 31 -0.11 -13.11 -24.90
CA ASP A 31 -0.71 -14.41 -24.55
C ASP A 31 -1.67 -14.30 -23.33
N LEU A 32 -1.41 -13.38 -22.40
CA LEU A 32 -2.39 -12.97 -21.38
C LEU A 32 -3.64 -12.36 -22.00
N ASN A 33 -3.51 -11.63 -23.13
CA ASN A 33 -4.67 -11.18 -23.88
C ASN A 33 -5.38 -12.36 -24.56
N ALA A 34 -4.65 -13.41 -24.97
CA ALA A 34 -5.24 -14.63 -25.52
C ALA A 34 -5.93 -15.49 -24.45
N LEU A 35 -5.48 -15.43 -23.19
CA LEU A 35 -6.14 -16.02 -22.00
C LEU A 35 -7.41 -15.26 -21.59
N CYS A 36 -7.68 -14.10 -22.17
CA CYS A 36 -8.97 -13.44 -22.13
C CYS A 36 -9.73 -13.88 -23.39
N PRO A 37 -10.45 -15.03 -23.38
CA PRO A 37 -11.18 -15.47 -24.55
C PRO A 37 -12.09 -14.32 -25.01
N SER A 38 -12.17 -14.13 -26.33
CA SER A 38 -13.01 -13.11 -26.97
C SER A 38 -14.33 -12.99 -26.20
N TYR A 39 -14.48 -11.86 -25.52
CA TYR A 39 -15.28 -11.62 -24.30
C TYR A 39 -16.80 -11.71 -24.47
N LYS A 40 -17.30 -12.52 -25.41
CA LYS A 40 -18.70 -12.60 -25.81
C LYS A 40 -19.64 -13.23 -24.77
N GLY A 41 -19.29 -13.32 -23.50
CA GLY A 41 -20.14 -14.04 -22.53
C GLY A 41 -19.96 -13.74 -21.04
N THR A 42 -19.08 -12.83 -20.63
CA THR A 42 -18.98 -12.40 -19.23
C THR A 42 -18.79 -10.90 -19.17
N ASP A 43 -19.87 -10.15 -19.43
CA ASP A 43 -19.91 -8.70 -19.24
C ASP A 43 -19.75 -8.41 -17.74
N LEU A 44 -18.53 -8.10 -17.29
CA LEU A 44 -18.27 -7.74 -15.90
C LEU A 44 -18.84 -6.35 -15.62
N THR A 45 -18.52 -5.40 -16.49
CA THR A 45 -19.02 -4.03 -16.45
C THR A 45 -19.86 -3.68 -17.68
N GLY A 46 -19.71 -4.42 -18.78
CA GLY A 46 -20.37 -4.13 -20.06
C GLY A 46 -19.67 -3.04 -20.88
N ILE A 47 -18.47 -2.62 -20.46
CA ILE A 47 -17.61 -1.69 -21.21
C ILE A 47 -16.39 -2.49 -21.68
N GLU A 48 -16.23 -2.66 -22.99
CA GLU A 48 -15.23 -3.55 -23.59
C GLU A 48 -13.80 -3.26 -23.12
N GLU A 49 -13.39 -2.00 -23.08
CA GLU A 49 -12.04 -1.61 -22.67
C GLU A 49 -11.79 -1.87 -21.18
N MET A 50 -12.80 -1.63 -20.33
CA MET A 50 -12.70 -1.87 -18.89
C MET A 50 -12.68 -3.36 -18.59
N ASP A 51 -13.53 -4.14 -19.27
CA ASP A 51 -13.61 -5.59 -19.12
C ASP A 51 -12.32 -6.26 -19.60
N MET A 52 -11.70 -5.76 -20.66
CA MET A 52 -10.37 -6.22 -21.10
C MET A 52 -9.29 -5.94 -20.04
N LEU A 53 -9.28 -4.74 -19.44
CA LEU A 53 -8.33 -4.41 -18.38
C LEU A 53 -8.54 -5.30 -17.15
N LEU A 54 -9.79 -5.41 -16.69
CA LEU A 54 -10.17 -6.24 -15.56
C LEU A 54 -9.84 -7.71 -15.79
N CYS A 55 -10.04 -8.21 -17.01
CA CYS A 55 -9.64 -9.56 -17.36
C CYS A 55 -8.17 -9.82 -17.10
N LYS A 56 -7.30 -8.92 -17.56
CA LYS A 56 -5.84 -9.07 -17.40
C LYS A 56 -5.48 -9.09 -15.93
N VAL A 57 -6.03 -8.15 -15.16
CA VAL A 57 -5.79 -8.07 -13.71
C VAL A 57 -6.30 -9.34 -13.02
N ILE A 58 -7.53 -9.78 -13.30
CA ILE A 58 -8.11 -11.00 -12.74
C ILE A 58 -7.24 -12.21 -13.07
N ASN A 59 -6.82 -12.37 -14.32
CA ASN A 59 -5.96 -13.48 -14.72
C ASN A 59 -4.61 -13.45 -14.00
N ILE A 60 -3.99 -12.27 -13.83
CA ILE A 60 -2.75 -12.13 -13.06
C ILE A 60 -2.97 -12.60 -11.62
N PHE A 61 -4.00 -12.08 -10.94
CA PHE A 61 -4.31 -12.46 -9.57
C PHE A 61 -4.65 -13.95 -9.44
N SER A 62 -5.53 -14.49 -10.29
CA SER A 62 -5.90 -15.92 -10.25
C SER A 62 -4.68 -16.83 -10.37
N HIS A 63 -3.78 -16.55 -11.32
CA HIS A 63 -2.57 -17.36 -11.45
C HIS A 63 -1.62 -17.17 -10.26
N ALA A 64 -1.39 -15.94 -9.80
CA ALA A 64 -0.55 -15.72 -8.62
C ALA A 64 -1.10 -16.40 -7.36
N LEU A 65 -2.41 -16.37 -7.14
CA LEU A 65 -3.06 -16.98 -5.97
C LEU A 65 -3.05 -18.52 -6.02
N ASN A 66 -3.00 -19.10 -7.21
CA ASN A 66 -2.96 -20.54 -7.40
C ASN A 66 -1.53 -21.08 -7.56
N ASP A 67 -0.51 -20.21 -7.66
CA ASP A 67 0.91 -20.59 -7.55
C ASP A 67 1.34 -20.64 -6.07
N PRO A 68 2.01 -21.70 -5.60
CA PRO A 68 2.51 -21.81 -4.23
C PRO A 68 3.36 -20.62 -3.75
N VAL A 69 4.23 -20.09 -4.60
CA VAL A 69 5.13 -18.98 -4.26
C VAL A 69 4.45 -17.64 -4.52
N GLY A 70 3.72 -17.51 -5.63
CA GLY A 70 2.87 -16.38 -5.94
C GLY A 70 1.87 -16.07 -4.83
N TYR A 71 1.28 -17.10 -4.21
CA TYR A 71 0.34 -16.96 -3.11
C TYR A 71 1.02 -16.29 -1.90
N LEU A 72 2.21 -16.76 -1.53
CA LEU A 72 2.97 -16.18 -0.42
C LEU A 72 3.40 -14.74 -0.71
N ILE A 73 3.84 -14.45 -1.93
CA ILE A 73 4.21 -13.10 -2.36
C ILE A 73 2.98 -12.17 -2.37
N SER A 74 1.81 -12.68 -2.77
CA SER A 74 0.54 -11.94 -2.75
C SER A 74 0.22 -11.44 -1.34
N TRP A 75 0.37 -12.28 -0.32
CA TRP A 75 0.17 -11.85 1.07
C TRP A 75 1.14 -10.74 1.51
N LEU A 76 2.42 -10.84 1.13
CA LEU A 76 3.41 -9.78 1.44
C LEU A 76 3.09 -8.47 0.73
N LEU A 77 2.72 -8.53 -0.54
CA LEU A 77 2.36 -7.36 -1.35
C LEU A 77 1.11 -6.68 -0.81
N LEU A 78 0.07 -7.44 -0.50
CA LEU A 78 -1.19 -6.92 0.06
C LEU A 78 -0.97 -6.32 1.46
N GLY A 79 -0.13 -6.95 2.28
CA GLY A 79 0.27 -6.41 3.58
C GLY A 79 1.03 -5.08 3.45
N LEU A 80 2.01 -5.02 2.55
CA LEU A 80 2.72 -3.78 2.23
C LEU A 80 1.77 -2.70 1.71
N PHE A 81 0.87 -3.06 0.81
CA PHE A 81 -0.08 -2.11 0.25
C PHE A 81 -1.06 -1.59 1.30
N ALA A 82 -1.51 -2.43 2.25
CA ALA A 82 -2.30 -1.96 3.39
C ALA A 82 -1.56 -0.89 4.22
N SER A 83 -0.24 -1.09 4.46
CA SER A 83 0.59 -0.09 5.14
C SER A 83 0.72 1.21 4.36
N VAL A 84 0.95 1.12 3.05
CA VAL A 84 1.03 2.27 2.14
C VAL A 84 -0.30 3.02 2.11
N LEU A 85 -1.41 2.31 1.97
CA LEU A 85 -2.76 2.90 1.97
C LEU A 85 -3.09 3.56 3.31
N GLY A 86 -2.66 2.96 4.43
CA GLY A 86 -2.76 3.58 5.76
C GLY A 86 -1.99 4.90 5.84
N ILE A 87 -0.76 4.95 5.32
CA ILE A 87 0.03 6.20 5.21
C ILE A 87 -0.70 7.21 4.33
N TRP A 88 -1.22 6.80 3.17
CA TRP A 88 -1.97 7.69 2.27
C TRP A 88 -3.20 8.27 2.97
N CYS A 89 -3.94 7.45 3.71
CA CYS A 89 -5.07 7.87 4.54
C CYS A 89 -4.67 8.91 5.58
N VAL A 90 -3.60 8.66 6.32
CA VAL A 90 -3.09 9.59 7.34
C VAL A 90 -2.69 10.91 6.69
N GLU A 91 -1.83 10.87 5.67
CA GLU A 91 -1.33 12.07 5.00
C GLU A 91 -2.42 12.85 4.26
N GLY A 92 -3.41 12.16 3.68
CA GLY A 92 -4.57 12.81 3.05
C GLY A 92 -5.57 13.39 4.04
N SER A 93 -5.53 13.01 5.32
CA SER A 93 -6.45 13.49 6.35
C SER A 93 -5.93 14.66 7.19
N ARG A 94 -4.67 15.07 6.99
CA ARG A 94 -4.06 16.21 7.69
C ARG A 94 -4.69 17.54 7.25
N VAL A 95 -4.67 18.53 8.14
CA VAL A 95 -5.33 19.84 7.95
C VAL A 95 -4.90 20.57 6.67
N LYS A 96 -3.67 20.39 6.21
CA LYS A 96 -3.13 21.06 5.02
C LYS A 96 -2.98 20.15 3.80
N ALA A 97 -3.51 18.92 3.86
CA ALA A 97 -3.59 18.07 2.68
C ALA A 97 -4.46 18.74 1.62
N ASN A 98 -4.00 18.77 0.36
CA ASN A 98 -4.86 19.20 -0.74
C ASN A 98 -5.86 18.07 -1.09
N THR A 99 -6.92 18.43 -1.84
CA THR A 99 -7.95 17.47 -2.25
C THR A 99 -7.37 16.29 -3.03
N LEU A 100 -6.31 16.52 -3.80
CA LEU A 100 -5.70 15.51 -4.66
C LEU A 100 -4.91 14.46 -3.85
N LEU A 101 -4.19 14.87 -2.79
CA LEU A 101 -3.55 13.96 -1.84
C LEU A 101 -4.60 13.20 -1.01
N GLY A 102 -5.72 13.85 -0.70
CA GLY A 102 -6.87 13.24 -0.04
C GLY A 102 -7.71 12.29 -0.91
N ALA A 103 -7.43 12.17 -2.21
CA ALA A 103 -8.15 11.30 -3.14
C ALA A 103 -7.75 9.81 -3.01
N ILE A 104 -7.62 9.32 -1.77
CA ILE A 104 -7.03 8.03 -1.44
C ILE A 104 -7.75 6.86 -2.09
N ALA A 105 -9.09 6.90 -2.18
CA ALA A 105 -9.87 5.89 -2.88
C ALA A 105 -9.49 5.78 -4.36
N LEU A 106 -9.25 6.91 -5.04
CA LEU A 106 -8.84 6.92 -6.44
C LEU A 106 -7.41 6.38 -6.60
N TRP A 107 -6.49 6.79 -5.72
CA TRP A 107 -5.11 6.27 -5.75
C TRP A 107 -5.07 4.78 -5.46
N GLY A 108 -5.85 4.31 -4.49
CA GLY A 108 -5.92 2.89 -4.15
C GLY A 108 -6.52 2.05 -5.28
N MET A 109 -7.61 2.52 -5.90
CA MET A 109 -8.21 1.85 -7.06
C MET A 109 -7.25 1.82 -8.25
N ALA A 110 -6.57 2.95 -8.53
CA ALA A 110 -5.56 2.99 -9.58
C ALA A 110 -4.39 2.04 -9.28
N ALA A 111 -3.98 1.91 -8.01
CA ALA A 111 -2.93 0.98 -7.60
C ALA A 111 -3.35 -0.48 -7.81
N ASN A 112 -4.61 -0.83 -7.58
CA ASN A 112 -5.16 -2.15 -7.88
C ASN A 112 -5.18 -2.46 -9.38
N LEU A 113 -5.59 -1.50 -10.21
CA LEU A 113 -5.72 -1.70 -11.65
C LEU A 113 -4.39 -1.68 -12.41
N PHE A 114 -3.43 -0.87 -11.97
CA PHE A 114 -2.15 -0.70 -12.66
C PHE A 114 -0.99 -1.36 -11.93
N THR A 115 -0.81 -1.05 -10.65
CA THR A 115 0.18 -1.56 -9.66
C THR A 115 0.44 -0.47 -8.63
N VAL A 116 0.68 -0.87 -7.38
CA VAL A 116 0.96 0.09 -6.30
C VAL A 116 2.28 0.81 -6.53
N SER A 117 3.31 0.13 -7.05
CA SER A 117 4.62 0.75 -7.29
C SER A 117 4.55 1.91 -8.28
N VAL A 118 3.81 1.76 -9.37
CA VAL A 118 3.67 2.80 -10.41
C VAL A 118 2.93 4.01 -9.85
N ILE A 119 1.78 3.81 -9.20
CA ILE A 119 1.00 4.90 -8.63
C ILE A 119 1.76 5.62 -7.52
N MET A 120 2.50 4.88 -6.69
CA MET A 120 3.32 5.45 -5.64
C MET A 120 4.37 6.43 -6.20
N PHE A 121 5.10 6.05 -7.25
CA PHE A 121 6.17 6.86 -7.82
C PHE A 121 5.68 8.02 -8.71
N VAL A 122 4.66 7.78 -9.54
CA VAL A 122 4.18 8.79 -10.52
C VAL A 122 3.26 9.80 -9.86
N ALA A 123 2.40 9.35 -8.95
CA ALA A 123 1.35 10.19 -8.39
C ALA A 123 1.63 10.54 -6.93
N TRP A 124 1.69 9.55 -6.04
CA TRP A 124 1.58 9.84 -4.62
C TRP A 124 2.82 10.56 -4.04
N ILE A 125 4.04 10.08 -4.28
CA ILE A 125 5.26 10.72 -3.74
C ILE A 125 5.42 12.16 -4.25
N PRO A 126 5.27 12.45 -5.58
CA PRO A 126 5.26 13.83 -6.06
C PRO A 126 4.15 14.67 -5.42
N MET A 127 2.93 14.14 -5.30
CA MET A 127 1.82 14.86 -4.70
C MET A 127 2.07 15.19 -3.22
N TYR A 128 2.64 14.24 -2.48
CA TYR A 128 3.04 14.43 -1.09
C TYR A 128 4.00 15.63 -0.95
N TYR A 129 5.05 15.69 -1.78
CA TYR A 129 6.02 16.79 -1.73
C TYR A 129 5.48 18.12 -2.28
N TYR A 130 4.54 18.06 -3.22
CA TYR A 130 3.82 19.23 -3.69
C TYR A 130 2.98 19.85 -2.56
N CYS A 131 2.33 19.03 -1.73
CA CYS A 131 1.49 19.50 -0.62
C CYS A 131 2.31 20.04 0.55
N TYR A 132 3.31 19.28 1.02
CA TYR A 132 4.00 19.59 2.28
C TYR A 132 5.25 20.45 2.10
N GLY A 133 5.85 20.47 0.91
CA GLY A 133 7.06 21.24 0.62
C GLY A 133 8.23 20.93 1.56
N ASP A 134 9.19 21.87 1.70
CA ASP A 134 10.35 21.70 2.61
C ASP A 134 10.15 22.40 3.97
N ASN A 135 9.01 23.07 4.17
CA ASN A 135 8.83 23.98 5.30
C ASN A 135 8.19 23.27 6.49
N ASN A 136 9.00 22.43 7.15
CA ASN A 136 8.69 21.61 8.34
C ASN A 136 8.51 22.42 9.64
N SER A 137 8.50 23.75 9.57
CA SER A 137 8.41 24.62 10.75
C SER A 137 6.99 24.74 11.33
N ASP A 138 5.97 24.29 10.60
CA ASP A 138 4.57 24.43 11.00
C ASP A 138 3.97 23.08 11.38
N ILE A 139 3.96 22.82 12.68
CA ILE A 139 3.48 21.58 13.30
C ILE A 139 1.98 21.40 13.07
N LEU A 140 1.22 22.50 12.92
CA LEU A 140 -0.22 22.45 12.65
C LEU A 140 -0.54 21.86 11.27
N LYS A 141 0.40 21.90 10.31
CA LYS A 141 0.24 21.26 9.00
C LYS A 141 0.03 19.77 9.12
N TYR A 142 0.62 19.17 10.15
CA TYR A 142 0.61 17.74 10.39
C TYR A 142 -0.44 17.29 11.41
N SER A 143 -1.32 18.19 11.84
CA SER A 143 -2.42 17.87 12.74
C SER A 143 -3.49 17.02 12.02
N ILE A 144 -4.01 16.02 12.72
CA ILE A 144 -5.16 15.19 12.32
C ILE A 144 -6.10 15.11 13.51
N GLN A 145 -7.41 15.23 13.31
CA GLN A 145 -8.37 15.05 14.42
C GLN A 145 -8.29 13.60 14.98
N PRO A 146 -8.29 13.39 16.31
CA PRO A 146 -8.15 12.05 16.89
C PRO A 146 -9.20 11.05 16.37
N ALA A 147 -10.47 11.48 16.27
CA ALA A 147 -11.55 10.68 15.69
C ALA A 147 -11.23 10.17 14.26
N ARG A 148 -10.57 11.00 13.44
CA ARG A 148 -10.16 10.61 12.08
C ARG A 148 -9.04 9.58 12.10
N ALA A 149 -8.07 9.70 13.01
CA ALA A 149 -6.98 8.73 13.12
C ALA A 149 -7.52 7.33 13.44
N THR A 150 -8.43 7.22 14.41
CA THR A 150 -9.08 5.93 14.73
C THR A 150 -9.97 5.43 13.58
N ALA A 151 -10.70 6.33 12.91
CA ALA A 151 -11.52 5.97 11.75
C ALA A 151 -10.70 5.40 10.59
N ILE A 152 -9.49 5.89 10.36
CA ILE A 152 -8.58 5.37 9.33
C ILE A 152 -8.28 3.89 9.59
N LEU A 153 -7.96 3.53 10.84
CA LEU A 153 -7.67 2.14 11.18
C LEU A 153 -8.86 1.23 10.87
N VAL A 154 -10.07 1.62 11.31
CA VAL A 154 -11.30 0.87 11.03
C VAL A 154 -11.54 0.74 9.52
N ALA A 155 -11.37 1.84 8.78
CA ALA A 155 -11.57 1.86 7.34
C ALA A 155 -10.58 0.98 6.57
N ILE A 156 -9.30 0.93 6.98
CA ILE A 156 -8.32 0.03 6.36
C ILE A 156 -8.62 -1.44 6.71
N LEU A 157 -8.95 -1.74 7.96
CA LEU A 157 -9.25 -3.10 8.39
C LEU A 157 -10.47 -3.68 7.66
N THR A 158 -11.54 -2.88 7.53
CA THR A 158 -12.81 -3.34 6.98
C THR A 158 -12.93 -3.10 5.47
N GLY A 159 -12.43 -1.97 4.97
CA GLY A 159 -12.52 -1.58 3.56
C GLY A 159 -11.43 -2.16 2.67
N PHE A 160 -10.30 -2.62 3.23
CA PHE A 160 -9.21 -3.18 2.44
C PHE A 160 -8.75 -4.55 2.92
N ILE A 161 -8.40 -4.70 4.20
CA ILE A 161 -7.85 -5.97 4.71
C ILE A 161 -8.90 -7.08 4.64
N LEU A 162 -10.13 -6.85 5.10
CA LEU A 162 -11.19 -7.86 5.05
C LEU A 162 -11.51 -8.32 3.61
N PRO A 163 -11.73 -7.43 2.62
CA PRO A 163 -11.85 -7.85 1.22
C PRO A 163 -10.64 -8.64 0.70
N SER A 164 -9.42 -8.24 1.10
CA SER A 164 -8.21 -8.96 0.71
C SER A 164 -8.19 -10.38 1.28
N LEU A 165 -8.60 -10.57 2.54
CA LEU A 165 -8.74 -11.90 3.14
C LEU A 165 -9.80 -12.73 2.42
N SER A 166 -10.95 -12.14 2.08
CA SER A 166 -11.99 -12.82 1.31
C SER A 166 -11.48 -13.28 -0.06
N MET A 167 -10.66 -12.47 -0.75
CA MET A 167 -10.04 -12.86 -2.02
C MET A 167 -8.96 -13.95 -1.84
N LEU A 168 -8.12 -13.85 -0.81
CA LEU A 168 -7.00 -14.78 -0.56
C LEU A 168 -7.44 -16.16 -0.04
N LEU A 169 -8.59 -16.23 0.63
CA LEU A 169 -9.10 -17.44 1.29
C LEU A 169 -10.35 -18.00 0.62
N GLY A 170 -10.97 -17.25 -0.30
CA GLY A 170 -12.27 -17.58 -0.87
C GLY A 170 -12.18 -18.15 -2.29
N GLY A 171 -13.04 -19.13 -2.55
CA GLY A 171 -13.21 -19.76 -3.86
C GLY A 171 -12.17 -20.84 -4.16
N ASP A 172 -12.58 -21.82 -4.96
CA ASP A 172 -11.65 -22.82 -5.50
C ASP A 172 -10.81 -22.21 -6.64
N ALA A 173 -9.65 -22.80 -6.91
CA ALA A 173 -8.74 -22.37 -7.97
C ALA A 173 -9.46 -22.26 -9.32
N PHE A 174 -9.37 -21.10 -9.97
CA PHE A 174 -10.01 -20.77 -11.26
C PHE A 174 -11.53 -20.90 -11.28
N SER A 175 -12.17 -20.95 -10.10
CA SER A 175 -13.63 -20.96 -10.02
C SER A 175 -14.24 -19.59 -10.36
N PRO A 176 -15.49 -19.55 -10.84
CA PRO A 176 -16.23 -18.29 -11.00
C PRO A 176 -16.27 -17.45 -9.71
N THR A 177 -16.31 -18.11 -8.55
CA THR A 177 -16.27 -17.46 -7.23
C THR A 177 -14.96 -16.70 -7.02
N GLN A 178 -13.81 -17.33 -7.29
CA GLN A 178 -12.50 -16.66 -7.19
C GLN A 178 -12.44 -15.44 -8.13
N THR A 179 -12.90 -15.60 -9.37
CA THR A 179 -12.98 -14.50 -10.35
C THR A 179 -13.81 -13.32 -9.84
N HIS A 180 -15.01 -13.57 -9.32
CA HIS A 180 -15.85 -12.50 -8.76
C HIS A 180 -15.23 -11.83 -7.53
N LEU A 181 -14.58 -12.60 -6.66
CA LEU A 181 -13.90 -12.05 -5.48
C LEU A 181 -12.74 -11.14 -5.89
N ILE A 182 -11.92 -11.56 -6.85
CA ILE A 182 -10.82 -10.74 -7.38
C ILE A 182 -11.36 -9.49 -8.06
N PHE A 183 -12.42 -9.61 -8.86
CA PHE A 183 -13.09 -8.47 -9.51
C PHE A 183 -13.56 -7.44 -8.49
N LEU A 184 -14.33 -7.86 -7.47
CA LEU A 184 -14.83 -6.97 -6.42
C LEU A 184 -13.68 -6.36 -5.62
N TRP A 185 -12.61 -7.13 -5.37
CA TRP A 185 -11.44 -6.66 -4.66
C TRP A 185 -10.71 -5.51 -5.38
N GLN A 186 -10.74 -5.44 -6.72
CA GLN A 186 -10.15 -4.32 -7.46
C GLN A 186 -10.74 -2.97 -7.02
N PHE A 187 -12.01 -2.95 -6.61
CA PHE A 187 -12.73 -1.77 -6.15
C PHE A 187 -12.73 -1.58 -4.63
N ALA A 188 -12.15 -2.51 -3.85
CA ALA A 188 -12.11 -2.44 -2.40
C ALA A 188 -11.60 -1.08 -1.84
N PRO A 189 -10.57 -0.43 -2.42
CA PRO A 189 -10.11 0.88 -1.95
C PRO A 189 -11.19 1.98 -2.00
N LEU A 190 -12.21 1.85 -2.85
CA LEU A 190 -13.35 2.77 -2.89
C LEU A 190 -14.21 2.68 -1.63
N LEU A 191 -14.22 1.55 -0.93
CA LEU A 191 -14.95 1.35 0.33
C LEU A 191 -14.29 2.06 1.52
N VAL A 192 -12.99 2.33 1.44
CA VAL A 192 -12.23 2.97 2.53
C VAL A 192 -12.82 4.35 2.86
N VAL A 193 -13.16 5.17 1.86
CA VAL A 193 -13.69 6.52 2.07
C VAL A 193 -15.06 6.55 2.76
N PRO A 194 -16.11 5.85 2.28
CA PRO A 194 -17.41 5.88 2.95
C PRO A 194 -17.33 5.31 4.37
N ILE A 195 -16.56 4.24 4.59
CA ILE A 195 -16.34 3.68 5.94
C ILE A 195 -15.61 4.70 6.82
N TYR A 196 -14.55 5.33 6.32
CA TYR A 196 -13.82 6.37 7.03
C TYR A 196 -14.72 7.54 7.44
N LEU A 197 -15.57 8.04 6.54
CA LEU A 197 -16.49 9.14 6.81
C LEU A 197 -17.53 8.74 7.87
N PHE A 198 -18.11 7.55 7.73
CA PHE A 198 -19.05 6.99 8.70
C PHE A 198 -18.40 6.85 10.09
N SER A 199 -17.25 6.17 10.17
CA SER A 199 -16.53 5.96 11.43
C SER A 199 -16.05 7.27 12.06
N THR A 200 -15.61 8.24 11.27
CA THR A 200 -15.22 9.56 11.79
C THR A 200 -16.41 10.24 12.45
N SER A 201 -17.59 10.20 11.83
CA SER A 201 -18.81 10.75 12.42
C SER A 201 -19.17 10.04 13.73
N THR A 202 -19.08 8.71 13.77
CA THR A 202 -19.37 7.94 14.99
C THR A 202 -18.41 8.27 16.12
N PHE A 203 -17.11 8.30 15.87
CA PHE A 203 -16.10 8.59 16.89
C PHE A 203 -16.12 10.05 17.35
N ALA A 204 -16.44 10.99 16.46
CA ALA A 204 -16.60 12.40 16.85
C ALA A 204 -17.77 12.60 17.83
N CYS A 205 -18.84 11.81 17.72
CA CYS A 205 -19.96 11.85 18.67
C CYS A 205 -19.60 11.22 20.04
N MET A 206 -18.58 10.36 20.10
CA MET A 206 -18.12 9.71 21.32
C MET A 206 -17.00 10.49 22.03
N GLU A 207 -16.45 11.53 21.40
CA GLU A 207 -15.37 12.32 21.95
C GLU A 207 -15.89 13.12 23.15
N GLU A 208 -15.39 12.80 24.36
CA GLU A 208 -15.82 13.47 25.58
C GLU A 208 -15.47 14.96 25.55
N PRO A 209 -16.36 15.84 26.06
CA PRO A 209 -16.06 17.26 26.14
C PRO A 209 -14.84 17.48 27.02
N MET A 210 -13.82 18.13 26.45
CA MET A 210 -12.57 18.45 27.14
C MET A 210 -12.85 19.20 28.44
N GLU A 211 -12.27 18.74 29.55
CA GLU A 211 -12.48 19.33 30.87
C GLU A 211 -12.24 20.85 30.85
N SER A 212 -13.26 21.61 31.27
CA SER A 212 -13.23 23.08 31.28
C SER A 212 -12.15 23.66 32.20
N ARG A 213 -11.63 22.84 33.12
CA ARG A 213 -10.65 23.21 34.15
C ARG A 213 -9.20 23.29 33.65
N LEU A 214 -8.89 22.77 32.46
CA LEU A 214 -7.54 22.82 31.91
C LEU A 214 -7.20 24.22 31.37
N SER A 215 -5.97 24.67 31.58
CA SER A 215 -5.45 25.88 30.93
C SER A 215 -5.39 25.70 29.41
N ASP A 216 -5.54 26.77 28.63
CA ASP A 216 -5.58 26.66 27.17
C ASP A 216 -4.29 26.08 26.58
N GLN A 217 -3.15 26.29 27.23
CA GLN A 217 -1.90 25.64 26.86
C GLN A 217 -1.93 24.12 27.14
N ALA A 218 -2.47 23.69 28.28
CA ALA A 218 -2.61 22.26 28.58
C ALA A 218 -3.60 21.57 27.63
N LYS A 219 -4.67 22.27 27.25
CA LYS A 219 -5.64 21.84 26.25
C LYS A 219 -4.99 21.57 24.89
N VAL A 220 -4.14 22.49 24.41
CA VAL A 220 -3.41 22.32 23.15
C VAL A 220 -2.40 21.16 23.23
N LYS A 221 -1.64 21.07 24.32
CA LYS A 221 -0.67 19.97 24.53
C LYS A 221 -1.35 18.60 24.53
N ARG A 222 -2.46 18.46 25.25
CA ARG A 222 -3.25 17.23 25.30
C ARG A 222 -3.78 16.88 23.90
N ARG A 223 -4.34 17.85 23.18
CA ARG A 223 -4.81 17.62 21.81
C ARG A 223 -3.68 17.10 20.92
N VAL A 224 -2.52 17.73 20.87
CA VAL A 224 -1.41 17.26 20.02
C VAL A 224 -0.95 15.85 20.43
N ALA A 225 -0.87 15.57 21.73
CA ALA A 225 -0.52 14.24 22.22
C ALA A 225 -1.53 13.18 21.78
N ASP A 226 -2.83 13.46 21.90
CA ASP A 226 -3.91 12.54 21.49
C ASP A 226 -3.89 12.31 19.97
N GLN A 227 -3.66 13.36 19.19
CA GLN A 227 -3.52 13.28 17.73
C GLN A 227 -2.34 12.40 17.32
N LYS A 228 -1.18 12.63 17.94
CA LYS A 228 0.03 11.83 17.71
C LYS A 228 -0.20 10.36 18.06
N SER A 229 -0.72 10.12 19.26
CA SER A 229 -0.99 8.77 19.76
C SER A 229 -1.96 8.02 18.85
N GLY A 230 -3.00 8.69 18.33
CA GLY A 230 -3.94 8.09 17.38
C GLY A 230 -3.26 7.63 16.09
N VAL A 231 -2.44 8.48 15.49
CA VAL A 231 -1.70 8.14 14.23
C VAL A 231 -0.65 7.05 14.47
N GLU A 232 0.11 7.15 15.56
CA GLU A 232 1.07 6.10 15.95
C GLU A 232 0.37 4.75 16.15
N THR A 233 -0.82 4.74 16.77
CA THR A 233 -1.62 3.53 16.95
C THR A 233 -2.00 2.89 15.61
N VAL A 234 -2.45 3.67 14.62
CA VAL A 234 -2.77 3.16 13.27
C VAL A 234 -1.56 2.41 12.70
N HIS A 235 -0.39 3.04 12.73
CA HIS A 235 0.82 2.47 12.17
C HIS A 235 1.32 1.26 12.96
N LEU A 236 1.29 1.30 14.29
CA LEU A 236 1.72 0.18 15.13
C LEU A 236 0.82 -1.04 14.97
N VAL A 237 -0.50 -0.86 14.85
CA VAL A 237 -1.43 -1.97 14.57
C VAL A 237 -1.16 -2.58 13.20
N LEU A 238 -1.00 -1.75 12.16
CA LEU A 238 -0.64 -2.25 10.82
C LEU A 238 0.74 -2.94 10.81
N ALA A 239 1.70 -2.47 11.61
CA ALA A 239 2.99 -3.12 11.76
C ALA A 239 2.86 -4.51 12.42
N ALA A 240 2.07 -4.62 13.49
CA ALA A 240 1.82 -5.88 14.17
C ALA A 240 1.12 -6.90 13.26
N LEU A 241 0.09 -6.47 12.53
CA LEU A 241 -0.61 -7.33 11.57
C LEU A 241 0.32 -7.82 10.45
N ASN A 242 1.13 -6.92 9.89
CA ASN A 242 2.12 -7.29 8.88
C ASN A 242 3.21 -8.21 9.42
N ALA A 243 3.65 -8.03 10.67
CA ALA A 243 4.59 -8.94 11.31
C ALA A 243 4.00 -10.35 11.42
N VAL A 244 2.73 -10.47 11.85
CA VAL A 244 2.04 -11.77 11.91
C VAL A 244 1.99 -12.43 10.52
N VAL A 245 1.58 -11.68 9.49
CA VAL A 245 1.55 -12.16 8.11
C VAL A 245 2.95 -12.62 7.65
N TYR A 246 3.98 -11.82 7.91
CA TYR A 246 5.37 -12.12 7.55
C TYR A 246 5.86 -13.42 8.20
N TYR A 247 5.67 -13.61 9.51
CA TYR A 247 6.11 -14.83 10.19
C TYR A 247 5.29 -16.07 9.76
N VAL A 248 3.99 -15.92 9.50
CA VAL A 248 3.17 -17.02 8.95
C VAL A 248 3.69 -17.45 7.58
N ILE A 249 4.04 -16.49 6.72
CA ILE A 249 4.62 -16.76 5.40
C ILE A 249 5.98 -17.42 5.52
N MET A 250 6.86 -16.91 6.38
CA MET A 250 8.18 -17.49 6.61
C MET A 250 8.07 -18.95 7.08
N PHE A 251 7.15 -19.24 8.00
CA PHE A 251 6.90 -20.60 8.47
C PHE A 251 6.37 -21.50 7.35
N ARG A 252 5.37 -21.05 6.59
CA ARG A 252 4.82 -21.81 5.44
C ARG A 252 5.87 -22.06 4.36
N ALA A 253 6.61 -21.02 3.99
CA ALA A 253 7.61 -21.09 2.93
C ALA A 253 8.76 -22.04 3.30
N THR A 254 9.13 -22.09 4.60
CA THR A 254 10.08 -23.06 5.13
C THR A 254 9.51 -24.48 5.08
N GLY A 255 8.26 -24.68 5.51
CA GLY A 255 7.60 -25.99 5.49
C GLY A 255 7.41 -26.56 4.07
N MET A 256 7.23 -25.70 3.07
CA MET A 256 7.10 -26.08 1.66
C MET A 256 8.45 -26.26 0.95
N GLY A 257 9.57 -25.89 1.59
CA GLY A 257 10.90 -25.95 0.97
C GLY A 257 11.11 -24.96 -0.19
N VAL A 258 10.24 -23.95 -0.33
CA VAL A 258 10.28 -23.01 -1.47
C VAL A 258 11.30 -21.87 -1.28
N MET A 259 11.75 -21.61 -0.05
CA MET A 259 12.82 -20.64 0.24
C MET A 259 14.23 -21.22 0.01
N ASN A 260 14.50 -21.76 -1.18
CA ASN A 260 15.85 -22.08 -1.59
C ASN A 260 16.40 -20.92 -2.47
N LYS A 261 17.73 -20.78 -2.55
CA LYS A 261 18.38 -19.72 -3.33
C LYS A 261 18.08 -19.84 -4.83
N GLU A 262 17.80 -21.05 -5.31
CA GLU A 262 17.55 -21.35 -6.72
C GLU A 262 16.17 -20.81 -7.15
N SER A 263 15.12 -21.05 -6.38
CA SER A 263 13.78 -20.49 -6.57
C SER A 263 13.80 -18.97 -6.60
N LEU A 264 14.52 -18.32 -5.67
CA LEU A 264 14.66 -16.87 -5.67
C LEU A 264 15.40 -16.37 -6.92
N ARG A 265 16.46 -17.06 -7.32
CA ARG A 265 17.19 -16.76 -8.56
C ARG A 265 16.30 -16.95 -9.77
N ASP A 266 15.49 -18.00 -9.81
CA ASP A 266 14.60 -18.31 -10.93
C ASP A 266 13.47 -17.29 -11.07
N ILE A 267 12.91 -16.81 -9.97
CA ILE A 267 11.92 -15.72 -9.96
C ILE A 267 12.54 -14.39 -10.44
N LEU A 268 13.80 -14.13 -10.05
CA LEU A 268 14.54 -12.90 -10.43
C LEU A 268 15.04 -12.91 -11.88
N THR A 269 15.45 -14.07 -12.37
CA THR A 269 16.19 -14.22 -13.62
C THR A 269 15.35 -14.93 -14.67
N LEU A 270 14.08 -14.59 -14.80
CA LEU A 270 13.23 -15.12 -15.86
C LEU A 270 13.84 -14.80 -17.23
N HIS A 271 14.62 -15.75 -17.76
CA HIS A 271 15.27 -15.67 -19.06
C HIS A 271 14.40 -16.42 -20.07
N GLY A 272 14.20 -15.79 -21.24
CA GLY A 272 13.30 -16.26 -22.29
C GLY A 272 13.51 -17.72 -22.71
N ASP A 273 14.75 -18.21 -22.64
CA ASP A 273 15.09 -19.58 -23.03
C ASP A 273 14.43 -20.65 -22.14
N LYS A 274 14.09 -20.32 -20.88
CA LYS A 274 13.42 -21.25 -19.96
C LYS A 274 11.93 -21.45 -20.26
N PHE A 275 11.33 -20.60 -21.10
CA PHE A 275 9.89 -20.60 -21.34
C PHE A 275 9.46 -21.29 -22.64
N ILE A 276 10.39 -21.60 -23.54
CA ILE A 276 10.10 -22.15 -24.87
C ILE A 276 9.36 -23.51 -24.80
N ALA A 277 9.45 -24.21 -23.67
CA ALA A 277 8.84 -25.53 -23.45
C ALA A 277 7.65 -25.55 -22.47
N LEU A 278 7.21 -24.40 -21.93
CA LEU A 278 6.15 -24.36 -20.92
C LEU A 278 4.75 -24.24 -21.54
N SER A 279 3.75 -24.80 -20.86
CA SER A 279 2.35 -24.56 -21.23
C SER A 279 1.96 -23.09 -20.97
N ILE A 280 0.90 -22.62 -21.62
CA ILE A 280 0.36 -21.25 -21.40
C ILE A 280 0.02 -21.04 -19.93
N GLU A 281 -0.55 -22.04 -19.27
CA GLU A 281 -0.93 -22.00 -17.86
C GLU A 281 0.31 -21.90 -16.93
N GLN A 282 1.31 -22.76 -17.15
CA GLN A 282 2.59 -22.74 -16.41
C GLN A 282 3.27 -21.38 -16.52
N THR A 283 3.23 -20.82 -17.72
CA THR A 283 3.76 -19.49 -18.00
C THR A 283 2.98 -18.41 -17.26
N GLY A 284 1.64 -18.52 -17.18
CA GLY A 284 0.78 -17.64 -16.41
C GLY A 284 1.17 -17.60 -14.93
N TYR A 285 1.35 -18.76 -14.29
CA TYR A 285 1.78 -18.84 -12.87
C TYR A 285 3.10 -18.09 -12.62
N ILE A 286 4.10 -18.38 -13.45
CA ILE A 286 5.44 -17.83 -13.30
C ILE A 286 5.44 -16.30 -13.50
N ASN A 287 4.76 -15.83 -14.55
CA ASN A 287 4.71 -14.40 -14.86
C ASN A 287 3.93 -13.61 -13.80
N SER A 288 2.80 -14.13 -13.34
CA SER A 288 2.00 -13.46 -12.30
C SER A 288 2.74 -13.41 -10.97
N THR A 289 3.44 -14.49 -10.61
CA THR A 289 4.30 -14.56 -9.43
C THR A 289 5.43 -13.52 -9.51
N ASN A 290 6.09 -13.41 -10.66
CA ASN A 290 7.12 -12.42 -10.88
C ASN A 290 6.58 -10.98 -10.90
N PHE A 291 5.41 -10.76 -11.51
CA PHE A 291 4.76 -9.46 -11.53
C PHE A 291 4.54 -8.95 -10.09
N PHE A 292 3.95 -9.77 -9.21
CA PHE A 292 3.80 -9.41 -7.79
C PHE A 292 5.12 -9.27 -7.04
N PHE A 293 6.11 -10.10 -7.35
CA PHE A 293 7.43 -10.01 -6.72
C PHE A 293 8.12 -8.68 -7.04
N ILE A 294 8.11 -8.28 -8.32
CA ILE A 294 8.69 -7.02 -8.76
C ILE A 294 7.87 -5.85 -8.22
N ASP A 295 6.54 -5.91 -8.24
CA ASP A 295 5.71 -4.85 -7.65
C ASP A 295 5.98 -4.69 -6.14
N LEU A 296 6.13 -5.79 -5.40
CA LEU A 296 6.52 -5.80 -3.99
C LEU A 296 7.87 -5.10 -3.77
N ILE A 297 8.90 -5.48 -4.52
CA ILE A 297 10.25 -4.91 -4.39
C ILE A 297 10.24 -3.42 -4.73
N VAL A 298 9.63 -3.05 -5.86
CA VAL A 298 9.64 -1.66 -6.34
C VAL A 298 8.79 -0.79 -5.41
N CYS A 299 7.65 -1.27 -4.93
CA CYS A 299 6.84 -0.56 -3.93
C CYS A 299 7.61 -0.36 -2.63
N TRP A 300 8.29 -1.38 -2.12
CA TRP A 300 9.14 -1.26 -0.93
C TRP A 300 10.28 -0.27 -1.16
N ALA A 301 10.94 -0.31 -2.33
CA ALA A 301 11.97 0.64 -2.71
C ALA A 301 11.42 2.08 -2.80
N GLY A 302 10.17 2.26 -3.24
CA GLY A 302 9.45 3.54 -3.18
C GLY A 302 9.26 4.04 -1.76
N CYS A 303 8.88 3.18 -0.83
CA CYS A 303 8.80 3.52 0.59
C CYS A 303 10.18 3.88 1.17
N ALA A 304 11.21 3.14 0.78
CA ALA A 304 12.58 3.40 1.21
C ALA A 304 13.10 4.74 0.67
N PHE A 305 12.82 5.05 -0.60
CA PHE A 305 13.11 6.35 -1.21
C PHE A 305 12.37 7.49 -0.51
N TRP A 306 11.07 7.32 -0.23
CA TRP A 306 10.31 8.28 0.57
C TRP A 306 10.94 8.49 1.97
N SER A 307 11.37 7.41 2.64
CA SER A 307 12.03 7.52 3.95
C SER A 307 13.36 8.28 3.91
N LEU A 308 14.15 8.08 2.84
CA LEU A 308 15.39 8.79 2.59
C LEU A 308 15.13 10.28 2.34
N LEU A 309 14.11 10.62 1.55
CA LEU A 309 13.76 12.01 1.27
C LEU A 309 13.22 12.73 2.52
N GLU A 310 12.46 12.05 3.38
CA GLU A 310 11.88 12.63 4.59
C GLU A 310 12.90 12.80 5.72
N ASN A 311 13.58 11.72 6.10
CA ASN A 311 14.39 11.64 7.32
C ASN A 311 15.86 11.26 7.05
N GLY A 312 16.28 11.22 5.78
CA GLY A 312 17.63 10.86 5.39
C GLY A 312 17.97 9.41 5.74
N TRP A 313 19.26 9.15 5.96
CA TRP A 313 19.77 7.82 6.30
C TRP A 313 19.18 7.24 7.58
N LYS A 314 18.81 8.08 8.56
CA LYS A 314 18.21 7.60 9.81
C LYS A 314 16.85 6.93 9.55
N GLY A 315 15.98 7.58 8.79
CA GLY A 315 14.67 7.02 8.41
C GLY A 315 14.82 5.72 7.62
N PHE A 316 15.74 5.71 6.66
CA PHE A 316 16.05 4.52 5.86
C PHE A 316 16.55 3.34 6.68
N ILE A 317 17.45 3.57 7.65
CA ILE A 317 17.94 2.52 8.55
C ILE A 317 16.81 1.96 9.41
N VAL A 318 15.94 2.81 9.96
CA VAL A 318 14.76 2.38 10.73
C VAL A 318 13.85 1.50 9.86
N LEU A 319 13.59 1.89 8.61
CA LEU A 319 12.80 1.10 7.67
C LEU A 319 13.46 -0.25 7.37
N ILE A 320 14.76 -0.31 7.07
CA ILE A 320 15.47 -1.57 6.79
C ILE A 320 15.43 -2.51 7.99
N ILE A 321 15.77 -2.00 9.18
CA ILE A 321 15.75 -2.80 10.42
C ILE A 321 14.33 -3.29 10.68
N GLY A 322 13.33 -2.41 10.57
CA GLY A 322 11.93 -2.79 10.68
C GLY A 322 11.55 -3.89 9.68
N THR A 323 11.92 -3.74 8.42
CA THR A 323 11.62 -4.73 7.37
C THR A 323 12.24 -6.10 7.65
N LEU A 324 13.44 -6.15 8.22
CA LEU A 324 14.08 -7.41 8.59
C LEU A 324 13.28 -8.17 9.66
N PHE A 325 12.72 -7.46 10.64
CA PHE A 325 12.03 -8.06 11.79
C PHE A 325 10.52 -8.25 11.62
N THR A 326 9.86 -7.42 10.81
CA THR A 326 8.40 -7.42 10.68
C THR A 326 7.92 -7.55 9.23
N GLY A 327 8.85 -7.78 8.29
CA GLY A 327 8.55 -7.83 6.86
C GLY A 327 8.39 -6.44 6.24
N PRO A 328 8.27 -6.35 4.90
CA PRO A 328 8.26 -5.08 4.18
C PRO A 328 7.14 -4.13 4.64
N GLY A 329 5.90 -4.61 4.74
CA GLY A 329 4.77 -3.80 5.22
C GLY A 329 4.91 -3.37 6.67
N GLY A 330 5.44 -4.25 7.53
CA GLY A 330 5.67 -3.95 8.93
C GLY A 330 6.75 -2.89 9.14
N GLY A 331 7.86 -3.00 8.40
CA GLY A 331 8.97 -2.03 8.45
C GLY A 331 8.55 -0.64 7.99
N VAL A 332 7.74 -0.55 6.92
CA VAL A 332 7.18 0.71 6.45
C VAL A 332 6.27 1.36 7.49
N SER A 333 5.40 0.58 8.13
CA SER A 333 4.55 1.07 9.22
C SER A 333 5.34 1.50 10.46
N LEU A 334 6.36 0.75 10.87
CA LEU A 334 7.24 1.14 11.99
C LEU A 334 7.99 2.44 11.68
N TYR A 335 8.49 2.60 10.45
CA TYR A 335 9.10 3.84 10.00
C TYR A 335 8.09 5.01 10.05
N ALA A 336 6.85 4.81 9.61
CA ALA A 336 5.82 5.84 9.67
C ALA A 336 5.51 6.26 11.13
N ALA A 337 5.39 5.30 12.05
CA ALA A 337 5.25 5.59 13.48
C ALA A 337 6.46 6.37 14.04
N TYR A 338 7.68 5.96 13.68
CA TYR A 338 8.91 6.68 14.04
C TYR A 338 8.91 8.13 13.51
N ARG A 339 8.45 8.33 12.27
CA ARG A 339 8.39 9.65 11.63
C ARG A 339 7.44 10.60 12.37
N GLU A 340 6.31 10.13 12.89
CA GLU A 340 5.36 10.99 13.63
C GLU A 340 6.02 11.68 14.83
N SER A 341 6.93 10.97 15.52
CA SER A 341 7.71 11.57 16.62
C SER A 341 8.65 12.69 16.19
N TYR A 342 9.08 12.71 14.93
CA TYR A 342 9.91 13.79 14.37
C TYR A 342 9.07 14.96 13.84
N VAL A 343 7.92 14.66 13.25
CA VAL A 343 7.04 15.64 12.62
C VAL A 343 6.20 16.41 13.66
N GLN A 344 5.79 15.75 14.74
CA GLN A 344 5.00 16.31 15.83
C GLN A 344 5.79 16.38 17.15
N ASP A 345 7.02 16.92 17.09
CA ASP A 345 7.86 17.08 18.28
C ASP A 345 7.26 18.08 19.28
N ASN A 346 6.72 17.56 20.38
CA ASN A 346 6.09 18.33 21.45
C ASN A 346 7.02 19.36 22.09
N HIS A 347 8.34 19.15 22.11
CA HIS A 347 9.28 20.12 22.67
C HIS A 347 9.36 21.40 21.82
N ARG A 348 9.21 21.29 20.50
CA ARG A 348 9.19 22.44 19.59
C ARG A 348 7.92 23.28 19.71
N LEU A 349 6.82 22.69 20.20
CA LEU A 349 5.57 23.41 20.48
C LEU A 349 5.65 24.28 21.73
N VAL A 350 6.50 23.91 22.71
CA VAL A 350 6.69 24.69 23.93
C VAL A 350 7.44 25.99 23.63
N ILE A 351 8.53 25.89 22.86
CA ILE A 351 9.43 27.02 22.56
C ILE A 351 8.76 28.11 21.70
N LYS A 352 7.74 27.78 20.90
CA LYS A 352 7.02 28.78 20.07
C LYS A 352 5.99 29.61 20.83
N ASN A 353 5.58 29.17 22.01
CA ASN A 353 4.53 29.81 22.81
C ASN A 353 5.06 30.49 24.09
N GLU A 354 6.38 30.45 24.28
CA GLU A 354 7.15 31.31 25.20
C GLU A 354 7.76 32.46 24.41
#